data_AF-A0A968GI49-F1
#
_entry.id   AF-A0A968GI49-F1
#
_cell.length_a   1.000
_cell.length_b   1.000
_cell.length_c   1.000
_cell.angle_alpha   90.00
_cell.angle_beta   90.00
_cell.angle_gamma   90.00
#
_symmetry.space_group_name_H-M   'P 1'
#
loop_
_entity.id
_entity.type
_entity.pdbx_description
1 polymer ?
#
loop_
_entity_poly.entity_id
_entity_poly.type
_entity_poly.pdbx_seq_one_letter_code
_entity_poly.pdbx_strand_id
1 'polypeptide(L)'
;MKYLVLIMVALLPSTLLAFQEEGLASWYGGKYQGRLTANGEIFDTHKISAAHKTLPFGTIVTVLNLENGKSIDVRINDRGPFIAGRIIDLSYAAAKEIGMLNQGLAKVRISVKDSVTEVKLATIQVGAFKNIAYAKKMKDMLIEAGFSPYAIMTTSGLVRIEIKNVPQEQALTMVKRLKELGIENPLIKTSS
;
A
#
# COMPACT_ATOMS: atom_id res chain seq x y z
N MET A 1 1.86 -48.93 3.95
CA MET A 1 1.94 -47.64 3.23
C MET A 1 1.54 -46.53 4.19
N LYS A 2 2.51 -45.65 4.53
CA LYS A 2 2.36 -44.48 5.39
C LYS A 2 1.80 -43.32 4.55
N TYR A 3 0.85 -42.55 5.07
CA TYR A 3 0.63 -41.17 4.64
C TYR A 3 0.81 -40.26 5.86
N LEU A 4 1.95 -39.59 5.88
CA LEU A 4 2.32 -38.53 6.80
C LEU A 4 1.61 -37.25 6.30
N VAL A 5 0.62 -36.76 7.03
CA VAL A 5 0.00 -35.46 6.75
C VAL A 5 0.96 -34.39 7.27
N LEU A 6 1.71 -33.77 6.37
CA LEU A 6 2.54 -32.61 6.68
C LEU A 6 1.63 -31.38 6.75
N ILE A 7 1.17 -31.03 7.96
CA ILE A 7 0.53 -29.73 8.20
C ILE A 7 1.64 -28.69 8.14
N MET A 8 1.80 -28.07 6.97
CA MET A 8 2.67 -26.92 6.81
C MET A 8 1.96 -25.71 7.42
N VAL A 9 2.13 -25.52 8.73
CA VAL A 9 1.79 -24.24 9.36
C VAL A 9 2.79 -23.22 8.83
N ALA A 10 2.37 -22.43 7.85
CA ALA A 10 3.11 -21.24 7.47
C ALA A 10 3.06 -20.27 8.67
N LEU A 11 4.09 -20.33 9.52
CA LEU A 11 4.43 -19.19 10.38
C LEU A 11 4.76 -18.03 9.43
N LEU A 12 3.77 -17.18 9.16
CA LEU A 12 4.06 -15.84 8.69
C LEU A 12 4.91 -15.19 9.79
N PRO A 13 6.14 -14.73 9.51
CA PRO A 13 6.87 -13.95 10.48
C PRO A 13 6.13 -12.62 10.63
N SER A 14 5.27 -12.53 11.63
CA SER A 14 4.58 -11.30 12.06
C SER A 14 5.55 -10.35 12.77
N THR A 15 6.67 -10.04 12.14
CA THR A 15 7.57 -8.96 12.51
C THR A 15 8.29 -8.50 11.24
N LEU A 16 7.67 -7.60 10.46
CA LEU A 16 8.47 -6.57 9.81
C LEU A 16 9.11 -5.80 10.97
N LEU A 17 10.36 -6.15 11.30
CA LEU A 17 11.19 -5.34 12.18
C LEU A 17 11.08 -3.90 11.67
N ALA A 18 10.68 -2.96 12.53
CA ALA A 18 10.61 -1.54 12.21
C ALA A 18 11.96 -1.13 11.60
N PHE A 19 12.00 -0.96 10.28
CA PHE A 19 13.24 -0.64 9.58
C PHE A 19 13.71 0.72 10.07
N GLN A 20 14.93 0.77 10.58
CA GLN A 20 15.59 1.98 11.03
C GLN A 20 17.03 2.00 10.53
N GLU A 21 17.48 3.14 10.01
CA GLU A 21 18.84 3.35 9.56
C GLU A 21 19.31 4.75 9.97
N GLU A 22 20.58 4.89 10.32
CA GLU A 22 21.21 6.17 10.63
C GLU A 22 22.38 6.43 9.70
N GLY A 23 22.55 7.69 9.31
CA GLY A 23 23.59 8.08 8.37
C GLY A 23 23.45 9.52 7.91
N LEU A 24 24.13 9.87 6.83
CA LEU A 24 24.06 11.21 6.27
C LEU A 24 22.89 11.32 5.29
N ALA A 25 22.07 12.35 5.46
CA ALA A 25 21.19 12.86 4.42
C ALA A 25 21.94 13.88 3.56
N SER A 26 21.57 13.95 2.28
CA SER A 26 21.79 15.13 1.47
C SER A 26 20.50 15.58 0.81
N TRP A 27 20.55 16.58 -0.06
CA TRP A 27 19.39 17.00 -0.83
C TRP A 27 19.72 17.30 -2.28
N TYR A 28 18.72 17.20 -3.15
CA TYR A 28 18.82 17.49 -4.56
C TYR A 28 17.66 18.39 -5.02
N GLY A 29 17.95 19.21 -6.03
CA GLY A 29 17.02 20.21 -6.56
C GLY A 29 17.60 20.93 -7.77
N GLY A 30 16.87 21.91 -8.31
CA GLY A 30 17.32 22.76 -9.42
C GLY A 30 17.58 21.99 -10.71
N LYS A 31 18.80 21.47 -10.89
CA LYS A 31 19.22 20.75 -12.11
C LYS A 31 18.42 19.49 -12.42
N TYR A 32 17.78 18.89 -11.41
CA TYR A 32 16.96 17.69 -11.55
C TYR A 32 15.48 17.98 -11.78
N GLN A 33 15.02 19.23 -11.59
CA GLN A 33 13.61 19.61 -11.76
C GLN A 33 13.09 19.17 -13.14
N GLY A 34 11.91 18.55 -13.16
CA GLY A 34 11.25 18.15 -14.40
C GLY A 34 11.83 16.90 -15.07
N ARG A 35 12.87 16.27 -14.50
CA ARG A 35 13.41 15.00 -14.99
C ARG A 35 12.62 13.83 -14.43
N LEU A 36 12.71 12.68 -15.10
CA LEU A 36 12.16 11.44 -14.57
C LEU A 36 13.01 10.93 -13.39
N THR A 37 12.34 10.51 -12.32
CA THR A 37 12.92 9.72 -11.23
C THR A 37 13.03 8.26 -11.64
N ALA A 38 13.72 7.44 -10.85
CA ALA A 38 13.84 6.00 -11.08
C ALA A 38 12.50 5.23 -11.02
N ASN A 39 11.45 5.79 -10.43
CA ASN A 39 10.11 5.20 -10.45
C ASN A 39 9.24 5.68 -11.62
N GLY A 40 9.77 6.53 -12.50
CA GLY A 40 9.10 7.05 -13.70
C GLY A 40 8.24 8.29 -13.48
N GLU A 41 8.20 8.86 -12.27
CA GLU A 41 7.53 10.13 -12.01
C GLU A 41 8.38 11.33 -12.45
N ILE A 42 7.74 12.45 -12.79
CA ILE A 42 8.45 13.72 -12.97
C ILE A 42 8.84 14.27 -11.60
N PHE A 43 10.15 14.44 -11.39
CA PHE A 43 10.69 15.03 -10.18
C PHE A 43 10.27 16.50 -10.05
N ASP A 44 9.74 16.83 -8.88
CA ASP A 44 9.42 18.19 -8.47
C ASP A 44 10.10 18.51 -7.14
N THR A 45 11.07 19.42 -7.19
CA THR A 45 11.89 19.87 -6.08
C THR A 45 11.07 20.48 -4.95
N HIS A 46 9.85 20.94 -5.25
CA HIS A 46 8.94 21.55 -4.27
C HIS A 46 7.97 20.55 -3.62
N LYS A 47 7.96 19.28 -4.07
CA LYS A 47 7.18 18.20 -3.44
C LYS A 47 8.01 17.46 -2.41
N ILE A 48 7.35 16.93 -1.38
CA ILE A 48 7.98 16.13 -0.33
C ILE A 48 8.24 14.71 -0.85
N SER A 49 9.51 14.41 -1.12
CA SER A 49 9.95 13.12 -1.66
C SER A 49 11.43 12.88 -1.36
N ALA A 50 11.89 11.64 -1.55
CA ALA A 50 13.28 11.28 -1.33
C ALA A 50 13.74 10.11 -2.23
N ALA A 51 15.05 10.04 -2.43
CA ALA A 51 15.73 8.90 -3.04
C ALA A 51 16.33 7.99 -1.95
N HIS A 52 16.13 6.68 -2.09
CA HIS A 52 16.74 5.67 -1.23
C HIS A 52 17.29 4.50 -2.06
N LYS A 53 18.37 3.85 -1.59
CA LYS A 53 19.09 2.82 -2.35
C LYS A 53 18.23 1.59 -2.63
N THR A 54 17.51 1.12 -1.61
CA THR A 54 16.89 -0.21 -1.60
C THR A 54 15.45 -0.23 -1.13
N LEU A 55 14.93 0.87 -0.55
CA LEU A 55 13.56 0.87 -0.04
C LEU A 55 12.60 0.83 -1.23
N PRO A 56 11.51 0.05 -1.15
CA PRO A 56 10.50 0.02 -2.21
C PRO A 56 10.01 1.43 -2.55
N PHE A 57 9.70 1.66 -3.82
CA PHE A 57 9.04 2.90 -4.20
C PHE A 57 7.66 2.97 -3.52
N GLY A 58 7.26 4.16 -3.10
CA GLY A 58 6.03 4.39 -2.36
C GLY A 58 6.15 4.23 -0.84
N THR A 59 7.24 3.65 -0.33
CA THR A 59 7.48 3.58 1.11
C THR A 59 7.51 4.98 1.73
N ILE A 60 6.79 5.15 2.83
CA ILE A 60 6.84 6.37 3.64
C ILE A 60 7.87 6.19 4.75
N VAL A 61 8.74 7.17 4.87
CA VAL A 61 9.86 7.16 5.81
C VAL A 61 9.82 8.44 6.63
N THR A 62 9.83 8.32 7.95
CA THR A 62 10.08 9.46 8.83
C THR A 62 11.57 9.71 8.86
N VAL A 63 11.98 10.94 8.52
CA VAL A 63 13.37 11.39 8.55
C VAL A 63 13.52 12.37 9.70
N LEU A 64 14.31 12.00 10.70
CA LEU A 64 14.66 12.83 11.85
C LEU A 64 16.07 13.40 11.68
N ASN A 65 16.19 14.72 11.69
CA ASN A 65 17.48 15.40 11.78
C ASN A 65 17.97 15.37 13.23
N LEU A 66 19.09 14.68 13.46
CA LEU A 66 19.64 14.43 14.79
C LEU A 66 20.32 15.67 15.41
N GLU A 67 20.62 16.69 14.60
CA GLU A 67 21.30 17.90 15.06
C GLU A 67 20.32 18.94 15.63
N ASN A 68 19.08 18.97 15.12
CA ASN A 68 18.08 19.98 15.50
C ASN A 68 16.73 19.41 15.95
N GLY A 69 16.56 18.08 15.92
CA GLY A 69 15.36 17.38 16.35
C GLY A 69 14.14 17.51 15.42
N LYS A 70 14.26 18.21 14.28
CA LYS A 70 13.17 18.34 13.31
C LYS A 70 13.00 17.05 12.52
N SER A 71 11.76 16.73 12.16
CA SER A 71 11.46 15.56 11.35
C SER A 71 10.43 15.82 10.27
N ILE A 72 10.43 14.97 9.24
CA ILE A 72 9.44 14.98 8.17
C ILE A 72 9.19 13.57 7.64
N ASP A 73 7.95 13.30 7.23
CA ASP A 73 7.62 12.10 6.48
C ASP A 73 7.82 12.33 4.99
N VAL A 74 8.62 11.46 4.34
CA VAL A 74 8.89 11.51 2.90
C VAL A 74 8.49 10.21 2.23
N ARG A 75 8.05 10.31 0.97
CA ARG A 75 7.83 9.14 0.12
C ARG A 75 9.09 8.84 -0.70
N ILE A 76 9.48 7.57 -0.74
CA ILE A 76 10.56 7.11 -1.62
C ILE A 76 10.03 7.01 -3.06
N ASN A 77 10.57 7.83 -3.97
CA ASN A 77 10.20 7.80 -5.39
C ASN A 77 11.40 7.76 -6.33
N ASP A 78 12.62 7.76 -5.80
CA ASP A 78 13.84 7.77 -6.60
C ASP A 78 14.93 6.85 -6.00
N ARG A 79 16.04 6.66 -6.74
CA ARG A 79 17.17 5.81 -6.36
C ARG A 79 18.44 6.62 -6.15
N GLY A 80 19.21 6.18 -5.16
CA GLY A 80 20.38 6.89 -4.63
C GLY A 80 20.24 7.01 -3.11
N PRO A 81 21.13 7.73 -2.42
CA PRO A 81 22.40 8.26 -2.92
C PRO A 81 23.38 7.15 -3.33
N PHE A 82 24.18 7.40 -4.37
CA PHE A 82 25.28 6.50 -4.80
C PHE A 82 26.66 6.92 -4.26
N ILE A 83 26.67 7.72 -3.19
CA ILE A 83 27.90 8.10 -2.48
C ILE A 83 27.91 7.38 -1.14
N ALA A 84 29.06 6.79 -0.79
CA ALA A 84 29.26 6.07 0.46
C ALA A 84 28.99 6.97 1.67
N GLY A 85 28.42 6.40 2.74
CA GLY A 85 28.07 7.11 3.97
C GLY A 85 26.78 7.92 3.93
N ARG A 86 26.22 8.19 2.74
CA ARG A 86 24.88 8.78 2.60
C ARG A 86 23.82 7.69 2.47
N ILE A 87 22.69 7.90 3.14
CA ILE A 87 21.61 6.91 3.22
C ILE A 87 20.34 7.39 2.51
N ILE A 88 20.12 8.71 2.44
CA ILE A 88 18.92 9.28 1.82
C ILE A 88 19.24 10.62 1.16
N ASP A 89 18.67 10.87 -0.01
CA ASP A 89 18.71 12.19 -0.66
C ASP A 89 17.29 12.78 -0.65
N LEU A 90 17.11 13.93 -0.01
CA LEU A 90 15.82 14.59 0.13
C LEU A 90 15.56 15.56 -1.04
N SER A 91 14.30 15.78 -1.37
CA SER A 91 13.94 16.94 -2.19
C SER A 91 14.27 18.25 -1.46
N TYR A 92 14.45 19.35 -2.20
CA TYR A 92 14.65 20.68 -1.61
C TYR A 92 13.57 21.03 -0.58
N ALA A 93 12.30 20.77 -0.88
CA ALA A 93 11.21 21.03 0.06
C ALA A 93 11.37 20.23 1.37
N ALA A 94 11.68 18.94 1.30
CA ALA A 94 11.89 18.13 2.51
C ALA A 94 13.12 18.57 3.32
N ALA A 95 14.21 18.92 2.63
CA ALA A 95 15.43 19.43 3.27
C ALA A 95 15.22 20.80 3.95
N LYS A 96 14.36 21.65 3.37
CA LYS A 96 13.94 22.92 3.96
C LYS A 96 13.21 22.71 5.28
N GLU A 97 12.25 21.79 5.32
CA GLU A 97 11.43 21.53 6.51
C GLU A 97 12.26 21.03 7.70
N ILE A 98 13.22 20.13 7.47
CA ILE A 98 14.12 19.66 8.53
C ILE A 98 15.34 20.57 8.77
N GLY A 99 15.37 21.74 8.11
CA GLY A 99 16.35 22.80 8.37
C GLY A 99 17.79 22.43 8.02
N MET A 100 18.03 21.71 6.93
CA MET A 100 19.38 21.27 6.52
C MET A 100 19.92 21.94 5.24
N LEU A 101 19.20 22.92 4.67
CA LEU A 101 19.60 23.53 3.40
C LEU A 101 20.98 24.19 3.45
N ASN A 102 21.29 24.92 4.52
CA ASN A 102 22.53 25.68 4.64
C ASN A 102 23.76 24.78 4.80
N GLN A 103 23.60 23.65 5.50
CA GLN A 103 24.67 22.68 5.75
C GLN A 103 24.89 21.78 4.54
N GLY A 104 23.87 21.56 3.71
CA GLY A 104 23.89 20.65 2.55
C GLY A 104 23.85 19.16 2.92
N LEU A 105 24.42 18.80 4.07
CA LEU A 105 24.38 17.48 4.68
C LEU A 105 23.87 17.57 6.12
N ALA A 106 23.23 16.50 6.61
CA ALA A 106 22.81 16.39 8.00
C ALA A 106 22.90 14.94 8.47
N LYS A 107 23.25 14.72 9.74
CA LYS A 107 23.05 13.40 10.36
C LYS A 107 21.58 13.16 10.61
N VAL A 108 21.05 12.07 10.05
CA VAL A 108 19.64 11.71 10.18
C VAL A 108 19.48 10.28 10.67
N ARG A 109 18.33 10.05 11.29
CA ARG A 109 17.74 8.74 11.48
C ARG A 109 16.53 8.63 10.58
N ILE A 110 16.44 7.56 9.81
CA ILE A 110 15.26 7.22 9.04
C ILE A 110 14.55 6.03 9.67
N SER A 111 13.23 6.06 9.72
CA SER A 111 12.40 4.92 10.10
C SER A 111 11.30 4.72 9.07
N VAL A 112 11.13 3.50 8.57
CA VAL A 112 9.95 3.19 7.75
C VAL A 112 8.74 3.38 8.64
N LYS A 113 7.85 4.28 8.23
CA LYS A 113 6.57 4.42 8.90
C LYS A 113 5.81 3.15 8.57
N ASP A 114 5.45 2.38 9.59
CA ASP A 114 4.56 1.22 9.48
C ASP A 114 3.24 1.67 8.87
N SER A 115 3.23 1.77 7.54
CA SER A 115 2.03 1.82 6.75
C SER A 115 1.69 0.37 6.42
N VAL A 116 1.60 -0.46 7.46
CA VAL A 116 0.37 -1.23 7.56
C VAL A 116 -0.68 -0.18 7.89
N THR A 117 -1.13 0.57 6.89
CA THR A 117 -2.53 0.97 6.92
C THR A 117 -3.23 -0.34 7.20
N GLU A 118 -3.86 -0.47 8.36
CA GLU A 118 -4.84 -1.53 8.56
C GLU A 118 -5.73 -1.42 7.32
N VAL A 119 -5.52 -2.32 6.34
CA VAL A 119 -6.23 -2.25 5.08
C VAL A 119 -7.62 -2.63 5.51
N LYS A 120 -8.47 -1.64 5.76
CA LYS A 120 -9.84 -1.89 6.15
C LYS A 120 -10.45 -2.66 4.98
N LEU A 121 -10.77 -3.92 5.24
CA LEU A 121 -11.34 -4.79 4.22
C LEU A 121 -12.86 -4.68 4.28
N ALA A 122 -13.45 -4.55 3.11
CA ALA A 122 -14.86 -4.67 2.89
C ALA A 122 -15.18 -6.02 2.24
N THR A 123 -16.41 -6.46 2.47
CA THR A 123 -17.05 -7.52 1.70
C THR A 123 -18.19 -6.91 0.91
N ILE A 124 -18.26 -7.18 -0.39
CA ILE A 124 -19.37 -6.75 -1.23
C ILE A 124 -20.30 -7.93 -1.45
N GLN A 125 -21.49 -7.88 -0.86
CA GLN A 125 -22.54 -8.86 -1.15
C GLN A 125 -23.24 -8.48 -2.45
N VAL A 126 -23.13 -9.34 -3.46
CA VAL A 126 -23.73 -9.15 -4.78
C VAL A 126 -25.21 -9.56 -4.78
N GLY A 127 -25.56 -10.58 -3.99
CA GLY A 127 -26.95 -11.04 -3.88
C GLY A 127 -27.14 -12.13 -2.83
N ALA A 128 -28.40 -12.43 -2.52
CA ALA A 128 -28.80 -13.53 -1.64
C ALA A 128 -29.97 -14.28 -2.28
N PHE A 129 -29.85 -15.60 -2.40
CA PHE A 129 -30.76 -16.43 -3.19
C PHE A 129 -31.29 -17.61 -2.38
N LYS A 130 -32.60 -17.86 -2.44
CA LYS A 130 -33.19 -19.13 -1.95
C LYS A 130 -32.86 -20.30 -2.87
N ASN A 131 -32.77 -20.04 -4.17
CA ASN A 131 -32.50 -21.06 -5.19
C ASN A 131 -31.00 -21.16 -5.48
N ILE A 132 -30.43 -22.34 -5.24
CA ILE A 132 -29.00 -22.63 -5.43
C ILE A 132 -28.58 -22.47 -6.90
N ALA A 133 -29.43 -22.83 -7.86
CA ALA A 133 -29.12 -22.71 -9.29
C ALA A 133 -28.94 -21.24 -9.71
N TYR A 134 -29.77 -20.33 -9.18
CA TYR A 134 -29.62 -18.90 -9.42
C TYR A 134 -28.38 -18.32 -8.75
N ALA A 135 -28.05 -18.77 -7.54
CA ALA A 135 -26.80 -18.40 -6.89
C ALA A 135 -25.57 -18.84 -7.70
N LYS A 136 -25.61 -20.07 -8.24
CA LYS A 136 -24.54 -20.61 -9.09
C LYS A 136 -24.40 -19.79 -10.37
N LYS A 137 -25.51 -19.51 -11.08
CA LYS A 137 -25.49 -18.68 -12.29
C LYS A 137 -24.89 -17.30 -12.03
N MET A 138 -25.27 -16.67 -10.92
CA MET A 138 -24.69 -15.39 -10.49
C MET A 138 -23.18 -15.49 -10.25
N LYS A 139 -22.74 -16.54 -9.53
CA LYS A 139 -21.31 -16.78 -9.27
C LYS A 139 -20.52 -16.97 -10.57
N ASP A 140 -21.02 -17.80 -11.49
CA ASP A 140 -20.34 -18.12 -12.75
C ASP A 140 -20.21 -16.86 -13.63
N MET A 141 -21.28 -16.08 -13.78
CA MET A 141 -21.25 -14.79 -14.49
C MET A 141 -20.22 -13.81 -13.93
N LEU A 142 -20.10 -13.72 -12.60
CA LEU A 142 -19.08 -12.86 -11.96
C LEU A 142 -17.66 -13.36 -12.21
N ILE A 143 -17.45 -14.69 -12.26
CA ILE A 143 -16.14 -15.27 -12.61
C ILE A 143 -15.79 -14.92 -14.05
N GLU A 144 -16.73 -15.10 -14.99
CA GLU A 144 -16.55 -14.74 -16.40
C GLU A 144 -16.26 -13.24 -16.59
N ALA A 145 -16.88 -12.39 -15.77
CA ALA A 145 -16.63 -10.95 -15.76
C ALA A 145 -15.32 -10.55 -15.03
N GLY A 146 -14.52 -11.52 -14.56
CA GLY A 146 -13.19 -11.32 -13.99
C GLY A 146 -13.18 -10.96 -12.50
N PHE A 147 -14.23 -11.31 -11.74
CA PHE A 147 -14.26 -11.18 -10.29
C PHE A 147 -13.95 -12.52 -9.60
N SER A 148 -13.67 -12.48 -8.29
CA SER A 148 -13.44 -13.66 -7.46
C SER A 148 -14.52 -13.81 -6.38
N PRO A 149 -15.74 -14.24 -6.74
CA PRO A 149 -16.86 -14.37 -5.80
C PRO A 149 -16.81 -15.67 -4.97
N TYR A 150 -17.34 -15.59 -3.76
CA TYR A 150 -17.58 -16.69 -2.84
C TYR A 150 -19.08 -16.91 -2.66
N ALA A 151 -19.49 -18.18 -2.51
CA ALA A 151 -20.85 -18.54 -2.13
C ALA A 151 -20.86 -18.99 -0.68
N ILE A 152 -21.80 -18.47 0.12
CA ILE A 152 -21.94 -18.79 1.55
C ILE A 152 -23.39 -19.17 1.82
N MET A 153 -23.61 -20.37 2.36
CA MET A 153 -24.93 -20.78 2.88
C MET A 153 -25.15 -20.16 4.25
N THR A 154 -26.28 -19.47 4.45
CA THR A 154 -26.69 -18.92 5.74
C THR A 154 -27.46 -19.96 6.54
N THR A 155 -27.56 -19.76 7.86
CA THR A 155 -28.42 -20.59 8.73
C THR A 155 -29.91 -20.54 8.37
N SER A 156 -30.34 -19.47 7.71
CA SER A 156 -31.70 -19.31 7.16
C SER A 156 -31.92 -20.04 5.83
N GLY A 157 -30.91 -20.75 5.30
CA GLY A 157 -31.00 -21.50 4.04
C GLY A 157 -30.86 -20.65 2.77
N LEU A 158 -30.33 -19.42 2.87
CA LEU A 158 -30.02 -18.58 1.71
C LEU A 158 -28.58 -18.76 1.29
N VAL A 159 -28.31 -18.71 -0.01
CA VAL A 159 -26.95 -18.62 -0.55
C VAL A 159 -26.62 -17.15 -0.84
N ARG A 160 -25.64 -16.60 -0.14
CA ARG A 160 -25.07 -15.28 -0.41
C ARG A 160 -23.90 -15.39 -1.38
N ILE A 161 -23.87 -14.51 -2.38
CA ILE A 161 -22.72 -14.33 -3.27
C ILE A 161 -21.97 -13.07 -2.84
N GLU A 162 -20.69 -13.21 -2.50
CA GLU A 162 -19.88 -12.15 -1.89
C GLU A 162 -18.49 -12.05 -2.52
N ILE A 163 -17.97 -10.83 -2.66
CA ILE A 163 -16.56 -10.57 -2.99
C ILE A 163 -15.89 -10.09 -1.71
N LYS A 164 -14.94 -10.89 -1.19
CA LYS A 164 -14.27 -10.64 0.08
C LYS A 164 -12.95 -9.91 -0.10
N ASN A 165 -12.41 -9.39 1.00
CA ASN A 165 -11.08 -8.77 1.06
C ASN A 165 -10.92 -7.61 0.06
N VAL A 166 -11.99 -6.87 -0.21
CA VAL A 166 -11.92 -5.68 -1.06
C VAL A 166 -11.36 -4.54 -0.22
N PRO A 167 -10.26 -3.88 -0.60
CA PRO A 167 -9.81 -2.68 0.11
C PRO A 167 -10.95 -1.66 0.19
N GLN A 168 -11.26 -1.14 1.37
CA GLN A 168 -12.45 -0.29 1.60
C GLN A 168 -12.47 0.93 0.66
N GLU A 169 -11.30 1.50 0.35
CA GLU A 169 -11.16 2.61 -0.61
C GLU A 169 -11.59 2.23 -2.04
N GLN A 170 -11.53 0.95 -2.41
CA GLN A 170 -11.92 0.43 -3.72
C GLN A 170 -13.37 -0.06 -3.77
N ALA A 171 -14.06 -0.14 -2.62
CA ALA A 171 -15.37 -0.76 -2.52
C ALA A 171 -16.43 -0.06 -3.39
N LEU A 172 -16.41 1.28 -3.45
CA LEU A 172 -17.34 2.05 -4.29
C LEU A 172 -17.08 1.84 -5.78
N THR A 173 -15.81 1.81 -6.20
CA THR A 173 -15.42 1.54 -7.59
C THR A 173 -15.87 0.15 -8.02
N MET A 174 -15.68 -0.84 -7.15
CA MET A 174 -16.13 -2.21 -7.39
C MET A 174 -17.66 -2.30 -7.51
N VAL A 175 -18.41 -1.60 -6.64
CA VAL A 175 -19.87 -1.48 -6.73
C VAL A 175 -20.31 -0.89 -8.07
N LYS A 176 -19.63 0.17 -8.55
CA LYS A 176 -19.94 0.77 -9.84
C LYS A 176 -19.79 -0.24 -10.99
N ARG A 177 -18.68 -0.98 -11.01
CA ARG A 177 -18.43 -2.02 -12.02
C ARG A 177 -19.47 -3.14 -11.98
N LEU A 178 -19.93 -3.54 -10.79
CA LEU A 178 -21.01 -4.51 -10.64
C LEU A 178 -22.35 -3.98 -11.19
N LYS A 179 -22.66 -2.70 -10.94
CA LYS A 179 -23.86 -2.05 -11.49
C LYS A 179 -23.84 -1.97 -13.02
N GLU A 180 -22.67 -1.69 -13.60
CA GLU A 180 -22.48 -1.71 -15.07
C GLU A 180 -22.71 -3.11 -15.67
N LEU A 181 -22.59 -4.18 -14.88
CA LEU A 181 -22.92 -5.56 -15.26
C LEU A 181 -24.38 -5.94 -14.99
N GLY A 182 -25.23 -4.99 -14.62
CA GLY A 182 -26.64 -5.23 -14.32
C GLY A 182 -26.92 -5.73 -12.90
N ILE A 183 -25.96 -5.68 -11.99
CA ILE A 183 -26.21 -5.98 -10.57
C ILE A 183 -26.82 -4.74 -9.91
N GLU A 184 -28.13 -4.80 -9.64
CA GLU A 184 -28.87 -3.63 -9.17
C GLU A 184 -28.47 -3.17 -7.75
N ASN A 185 -28.33 -4.12 -6.81
CA ASN A 185 -28.26 -3.82 -5.37
C ASN A 185 -27.07 -4.48 -4.63
N PRO A 186 -25.82 -4.27 -5.05
CA PRO A 186 -24.67 -4.74 -4.29
C PRO A 186 -24.53 -3.97 -2.96
N LEU A 187 -24.23 -4.68 -1.87
CA LEU A 187 -24.11 -4.12 -0.52
C LEU A 187 -22.67 -4.19 -0.02
N ILE A 188 -22.12 -3.06 0.41
CA ILE A 188 -20.81 -2.99 1.07
C ILE A 188 -21.01 -3.31 2.55
N LYS A 189 -20.29 -4.33 3.05
CA LYS A 189 -20.20 -4.70 4.46
C LYS A 189 -18.78 -4.44 4.92
N THR A 190 -18.60 -3.54 5.88
CA THR A 190 -17.33 -3.31 6.55
C THR A 190 -17.32 -4.08 7.87
N SER A 191 -16.19 -4.67 8.23
CA SER A 191 -15.97 -5.10 9.61
C SER A 191 -15.96 -3.84 10.48
N SER A 192 -16.88 -3.78 11.46
CA SER A 192 -16.94 -2.74 12.49
C SER A 192 -15.76 -2.84 13.44
#